data_AF-A0AAU5Z2Q7-F1
#
_entry.id   AF-A0AAU5Z2Q7-F1
#
_cell.length_a   1.000
_cell.length_b   1.000
_cell.length_c   1.000
_cell.angle_alpha   90.00
_cell.angle_beta   90.00
_cell.angle_gamma   90.00
#
_symmetry.space_group_name_H-M   'P 1'
#
loop_
_entity.id
_entity.type
_entity.pdbx_description
1 polymer ?
#
loop_
_entity_poly.entity_id
_entity_poly.type
_entity_poly.pdbx_seq_one_letter_code
_entity_poly.pdbx_strand_id
1 'polypeptide(L)' 'MALDETGGEVINVTLAGNAMPKVNVGAVVAPVELEAMPWATNGRNGVAYRAKTLNAASGSAK' A
#
# COMPACT_ATOMS: atom_id res chain seq x y z
N MET A 1 11.40 7.83 6.23
CA MET A 1 10.94 6.51 5.76
C MET A 1 10.83 5.61 6.96
N ALA A 2 9.72 4.87 7.09
CA ALA A 2 9.63 3.80 8.06
C ALA A 2 10.23 2.56 7.40
N LEU A 3 11.23 1.96 8.04
CA LEU A 3 11.85 0.71 7.59
C LEU A 3 11.34 -0.41 8.49
N ASP A 4 11.07 -1.59 7.93
CA ASP A 4 10.80 -2.79 8.72
C ASP A 4 12.09 -3.36 9.35
N GLU A 5 11.97 -4.43 10.13
CA GLU A 5 13.10 -5.06 10.84
C GLU A 5 14.19 -5.60 9.89
N THR A 6 13.87 -5.78 8.62
CA THR A 6 14.79 -6.22 7.56
C THR A 6 15.32 -5.07 6.70
N GLY A 7 14.88 -3.84 6.95
CA GLY A 7 15.24 -2.66 6.15
C GLY A 7 14.33 -2.43 4.94
N GLY A 8 13.19 -3.11 4.85
CA GLY A 8 12.19 -2.90 3.81
C GLY A 8 11.40 -1.60 4.02
N GLU A 9 11.06 -0.89 2.94
CA GLU A 9 10.24 0.32 3.04
C GLU A 9 8.80 -0.02 3.42
N VAL A 10 8.31 0.60 4.49
CA VAL A 10 6.91 0.53 4.89
C VAL A 10 6.17 1.74 4.33
N ILE A 11 5.22 1.47 3.42
CA ILE A 11 4.36 2.50 2.82
C ILE A 11 2.92 2.36 3.32
N ASN A 12 2.27 3.51 3.54
CA ASN A 12 0.84 3.57 3.83
C ASN A 12 0.07 3.72 2.53
N VAL A 13 -0.83 2.78 2.25
CA VAL A 13 -1.70 2.78 1.06
C VAL A 13 -3.14 3.05 1.45
N THR A 14 -3.78 4.02 0.80
CA THR A 14 -5.21 4.30 0.96
C THR A 14 -6.01 3.58 -0.12
N LEU A 15 -7.08 2.87 0.25
CA LEU A 15 -7.95 2.21 -0.74
C LEU A 15 -8.98 3.18 -1.32
N ALA A 16 -9.21 3.07 -2.62
CA ALA A 16 -10.18 3.89 -3.34
C ALA A 16 -11.60 3.35 -3.16
N GLY A 17 -12.53 4.24 -2.81
CA GLY A 17 -13.87 3.85 -2.38
C GLY A 17 -13.79 3.21 -0.99
N ASN A 18 -14.80 3.45 -0.14
CA ASN A 18 -14.85 2.94 1.23
C ASN A 18 -14.99 1.39 1.31
N ALA A 19 -14.47 0.64 0.35
CA ALA A 19 -14.46 -0.81 0.32
C ALA A 19 -13.38 -1.35 1.26
N MET A 20 -13.82 -2.03 2.31
CA MET A 20 -12.92 -2.76 3.19
C MET A 20 -12.36 -3.98 2.44
N PRO A 21 -11.04 -4.17 2.40
CA PRO A 21 -10.45 -5.28 1.67
C PRO A 21 -10.79 -6.60 2.38
N LYS A 22 -11.15 -7.64 1.63
CA LYS A 22 -11.48 -8.97 2.16
C LYS A 22 -10.22 -9.80 2.38
N VAL A 23 -9.27 -9.27 3.14
CA VAL A 23 -7.99 -9.92 3.45
C VAL A 23 -7.71 -9.82 4.95
N ASN A 24 -7.03 -10.81 5.51
CA ASN A 24 -6.66 -10.81 6.91
C ASN A 24 -5.37 -9.99 7.14
N VAL A 25 -5.23 -9.41 8.33
CA VAL A 25 -3.97 -8.78 8.75
C VAL A 25 -2.85 -9.83 8.74
N GLY A 26 -1.68 -9.46 8.22
CA GLY A 26 -0.54 -10.36 8.05
C GLY A 26 -0.59 -11.26 6.81
N ALA A 27 -1.68 -11.23 6.02
CA ALA A 27 -1.73 -11.93 4.76
C ALA A 27 -0.82 -11.27 3.72
N VAL A 28 -0.20 -12.09 2.85
CA VAL A 28 0.48 -11.59 1.66
C VAL A 28 -0.58 -11.09 0.68
N VAL A 29 -0.43 -9.85 0.21
CA VAL A 29 -1.41 -9.19 -0.66
C VAL A 29 -0.75 -8.58 -1.89
N ALA A 30 -1.51 -8.48 -2.97
CA ALA A 30 -1.16 -7.77 -4.19
C ALA A 30 -2.11 -6.56 -4.36
N PRO A 31 -1.61 -5.31 -4.22
CA PRO A 31 -2.40 -4.12 -4.52
C PRO A 31 -2.79 -4.06 -6.00
N VAL A 32 -4.04 -3.71 -6.27
CA VAL A 32 -4.58 -3.54 -7.63
C VAL A 32 -4.63 -2.06 -7.98
N GLU A 33 -4.13 -1.70 -9.16
CA GLU A 33 -4.08 -0.32 -9.65
C GLU A 33 -3.40 0.61 -8.61
N LEU A 34 -2.22 0.20 -8.12
CA LEU A 34 -1.44 1.00 -7.18
C LEU A 34 -0.84 2.22 -7.90
N GLU A 35 -1.14 3.40 -7.38
CA GLU A 35 -0.69 4.68 -7.87
C GLU A 35 0.10 5.42 -6.79
N ALA A 36 1.20 6.04 -7.19
CA ALA A 36 1.97 6.97 -6.39
C ALA A 36 1.62 8.40 -6.80
N MET A 37 1.03 9.17 -5.88
CA MET A 37 0.59 10.55 -6.10
C MET A 37 1.52 11.51 -5.34
N PRO A 38 2.44 12.21 -6.01
CA PRO A 38 3.26 13.22 -5.36
C PRO A 38 2.38 14.41 -4.94
N TRP A 39 2.67 14.98 -3.78
CA TRP A 39 1.99 16.16 -3.28
C TRP A 39 2.96 17.12 -2.62
N ALA A 40 2.57 18.41 -2.63
CA ALA A 40 3.26 19.49 -1.96
C ALA A 40 2.21 20.41 -1.31
N THR A 41 2.16 20.43 0.03
CA THR A 41 1.14 21.17 0.80
C THR A 41 1.81 21.84 1.99
N ASN A 42 1.60 23.16 2.15
CA ASN A 42 2.11 23.94 3.27
C ASN A 42 3.63 23.73 3.54
N GLY A 43 4.43 23.71 2.46
CA GLY A 43 5.89 23.52 2.55
C GLY A 43 6.35 22.10 2.86
N ARG A 44 5.44 21.13 2.93
CA ARG A 44 5.76 19.70 3.05
C ARG A 44 5.55 19.02 1.72
N ASN A 45 6.46 18.11 1.37
CA ASN A 45 6.37 17.30 0.18
C ASN A 45 6.29 15.83 0.58
N GLY A 46 5.60 15.03 -0.23
CA GLY A 46 5.52 13.60 -0.01
C GLY A 46 4.92 12.86 -1.19
N VAL A 47 4.79 11.54 -1.01
CA VAL A 47 4.10 10.67 -1.94
C VAL A 47 2.97 10.00 -1.17
N ALA A 48 1.75 10.11 -1.69
CA ALA A 48 0.60 9.36 -1.19
C ALA A 48 0.41 8.15 -2.11
N TYR A 49 0.24 6.97 -1.52
CA TYR A 49 -0.03 5.76 -2.28
C TYR A 49 -1.52 5.43 -2.22
N ARG A 50 -2.13 5.17 -3.37
CA ARG A 50 -3.54 4.80 -3.48
C ARG A 50 -3.68 3.54 -4.31
N ALA A 51 -4.50 2.60 -3.87
CA ALA A 51 -4.83 1.41 -4.64
C ALA A 51 -6.34 1.27 -4.74
N LYS A 52 -6.84 0.57 -5.75
CA LYS A 52 -8.27 0.32 -5.90
C LYS A 52 -8.78 -0.75 -4.94
N THR A 53 -8.01 -1.81 -4.75
CA THR A 53 -8.30 -2.91 -3.82
C THR A 53 -7.02 -3.68 -3.49
N LEU A 54 -7.10 -4.58 -2.51
CA LEU A 54 -6.07 -5.58 -2.22
C LEU A 54 -6.61 -6.96 -2.57
N ASN A 55 -5.87 -7.71 -3.36
CA ASN A 55 -6.13 -9.13 -3.57
C ASN A 55 -5.21 -9.94 -2.65
N ALA A 56 -5.70 -11.06 -2.13
CA ALA A 56 -4.80 -12.04 -1.51
C ALA A 56 -3.80 -12.48 -2.59
N ALA A 57 -2.51 -12.31 -2.32
CA ALA A 57 -1.50 -12.85 -3.19
C ALA A 57 -1.49 -14.35 -2.94
N SER A 58 -1.90 -15.15 -3.92
CA SER A 58 -1.59 -16.57 -3.94
C SER A 58 -0.07 -16.65 -3.89
N GLY A 59 0.47 -17.04 -2.74
CA GLY A 59 1.91 -17.21 -2.56
C GLY A 59 2.42 -18.17 -3.63
N SER A 60 2.91 -17.62 -4.73
CA SER A 60 3.73 -18.37 -5.68
C SER A 60 5.11 -18.41 -5.06
N ALA A 61 5.23 -19.20 -4.00
CA ALA A 61 6.51 -19.77 -3.63
C ALA A 61 6.87 -20.72 -4.77
N LYS A 62 7.89 -20.35 -5.54
CA LYS A 62 8.69 -21.31 -6.28
C LYS A 62 10.12 -21.19 -5.77
#